data_AF-A0A1Q3RU24-F1
#
_entry.id   AF-A0A1Q3RU24-F1
#
_cell.length_a   1.000
_cell.length_b   1.000
_cell.length_c   1.000
_cell.angle_alpha   90.00
_cell.angle_beta   90.00
_cell.angle_gamma   90.00
#
_symmetry.space_group_name_H-M   'P 1'
#
loop_
_entity.id
_entity.type
_entity.pdbx_description
1 polymer ?
#
loop_
_entity_poly.entity_id
_entity_poly.type
_entity_poly.pdbx_seq_one_letter_code
_entity_poly.pdbx_strand_id
1 'polypeptide(L)'
;MRKYLIIAAMLLNYTVYCQVGIGIAAPDPSAVLDVSSSSKGLLIPRIALTGTTDAATITAPATGLLIYNTATAGTAPNTVMPGYYYWNGTNWTTMDGGSAYTWNTTGNSGTTAGTHFIGTTDNTDLVWKRNNAVAGILGATRTVLGSASLPFAATGVGNTAIGSNSLKSVTTGSENTAIGYFTLNTITTAAYNIAIGNNTLANDTSGDSNTAVGNSGLVNNTSGRMNTAIGHDALYYNTTGNYNTGIGVYSGYNNSYGANNVAIGTSSLNKNVRGDNNTAIGAKALENLAGNPAANSSNNVAVGISAGDNLLSGAGNIFIGNLTKAVVTTGNNQLNIGNTIYGTNVNAGGYANIGINTTTPANTLEVKSIAGGTSGVRITNLPSMGLLGTNSQGDIIPAFNAMTSQAPVTSYTALESDETILINAASGAVTVFLPVSPRTGKKFTVKKTDATANNVYLSAPTVLIDNQAGPTSIFINVSMKGLVVQFDGTQYWIIGRI
;
A
#
# COMPACT_ATOMS: atom_id res chain seq x y z
N MET A 1 -48.06 -102.63 -78.18
CA MET A 1 -48.25 -102.23 -76.77
C MET A 1 -47.78 -100.81 -76.59
N ARG A 2 -48.63 -99.93 -76.05
CA ARG A 2 -48.43 -98.50 -75.81
C ARG A 2 -47.36 -98.26 -74.72
N LYS A 3 -46.55 -97.20 -74.86
CA LYS A 3 -45.92 -96.53 -73.72
C LYS A 3 -45.99 -95.02 -73.94
N TYR A 4 -46.85 -94.36 -73.16
CA TYR A 4 -46.94 -92.91 -73.06
C TYR A 4 -45.79 -92.42 -72.17
N LEU A 5 -45.01 -91.47 -72.68
CA LEU A 5 -44.04 -90.71 -71.88
C LEU A 5 -44.78 -89.50 -71.30
N ILE A 6 -45.19 -89.57 -70.04
CA ILE A 6 -45.74 -88.43 -69.30
C ILE A 6 -44.56 -87.62 -68.79
N ILE A 7 -44.31 -86.46 -69.38
CA ILE A 7 -43.38 -85.45 -68.85
C ILE A 7 -44.15 -84.68 -67.78
N ALA A 8 -43.86 -84.99 -66.51
CA ALA A 8 -44.28 -84.17 -65.37
C ALA A 8 -43.33 -82.96 -65.27
N ALA A 9 -43.79 -81.78 -65.65
CA ALA A 9 -43.08 -80.53 -65.41
C ALA A 9 -43.10 -80.20 -63.92
N MET A 10 -41.96 -80.36 -63.24
CA MET A 10 -41.76 -79.84 -61.88
C MET A 10 -41.67 -78.31 -61.94
N LEU A 11 -42.70 -77.63 -61.40
CA LEU A 11 -42.68 -76.20 -61.13
C LEU A 11 -41.66 -75.90 -60.02
N LEU A 12 -40.45 -75.52 -60.42
CA LEU A 12 -39.45 -74.90 -59.55
C LEU A 12 -39.93 -73.49 -59.18
N ASN A 13 -40.44 -73.32 -57.96
CA ASN A 13 -40.72 -72.01 -57.40
C ASN A 13 -39.38 -71.34 -57.04
N TYR A 14 -38.90 -70.43 -57.90
CA TYR A 14 -37.84 -69.49 -57.55
C TYR A 14 -38.47 -68.27 -56.88
N THR A 15 -38.22 -68.08 -55.59
CA THR A 15 -38.52 -66.82 -54.90
C THR A 15 -37.41 -65.83 -55.25
N VAL A 16 -37.72 -64.80 -56.03
CA VAL A 16 -36.80 -63.70 -56.31
C VAL A 16 -37.23 -62.52 -55.43
N TYR A 17 -36.36 -62.08 -54.53
CA TYR A 17 -36.58 -60.85 -53.79
C TYR A 17 -36.27 -59.68 -54.73
N CYS A 18 -37.29 -58.93 -55.15
CA CYS A 18 -37.10 -57.74 -55.97
C CYS A 18 -36.91 -56.50 -55.06
N GLN A 19 -35.82 -55.77 -55.28
CA GLN A 19 -35.66 -54.41 -54.79
C GLN A 19 -36.63 -53.48 -55.52
N VAL A 20 -37.21 -52.54 -54.77
CA VAL A 20 -38.16 -51.56 -55.31
C VAL A 20 -37.43 -50.26 -55.59
N GLY A 21 -37.33 -49.90 -56.87
CA GLY A 21 -36.91 -48.57 -57.30
C GLY A 21 -38.11 -47.67 -57.53
N ILE A 22 -38.11 -46.48 -56.94
CA ILE A 22 -39.09 -45.43 -57.25
C ILE A 22 -38.34 -44.25 -57.87
N GLY A 23 -38.52 -44.05 -59.18
CA GLY A 23 -37.83 -42.98 -59.91
C GLY A 23 -36.38 -43.30 -60.31
N ILE A 24 -35.94 -44.55 -60.17
CA ILE A 24 -34.60 -45.04 -60.54
C ILE A 24 -34.67 -46.41 -61.22
N ALA A 25 -33.87 -46.61 -62.27
CA ALA A 25 -33.90 -47.82 -63.10
C ALA A 25 -33.07 -48.99 -62.52
N ALA A 26 -32.03 -48.68 -61.74
CA ALA A 26 -31.17 -49.64 -61.07
C ALA A 26 -31.04 -49.24 -59.60
N PRO A 27 -31.95 -49.70 -58.72
CA PRO A 27 -31.86 -49.45 -57.29
C PRO A 27 -30.52 -49.93 -56.75
N ASP A 28 -29.98 -49.24 -55.75
CA ASP A 28 -28.77 -49.69 -55.08
C ASP A 28 -28.94 -51.14 -54.54
N PRO A 29 -28.02 -52.08 -54.82
CA PRO A 29 -28.14 -53.47 -54.35
C PRO A 29 -28.22 -53.63 -52.83
N SER A 30 -27.82 -52.61 -52.05
CA SER A 30 -27.93 -52.60 -50.59
C SER A 30 -29.30 -52.15 -50.08
N ALA A 31 -30.18 -51.62 -50.94
CA ALA A 31 -31.47 -51.07 -50.56
C ALA A 31 -32.64 -51.93 -51.07
N VAL A 32 -33.54 -52.32 -50.16
CA VAL A 32 -34.83 -52.95 -50.54
C VAL A 32 -35.78 -51.92 -51.17
N LEU A 33 -35.67 -50.66 -50.78
CA LEU A 33 -36.39 -49.53 -51.35
C LEU A 33 -35.40 -48.38 -51.62
N ASP A 34 -35.26 -47.99 -52.88
CA ASP A 34 -34.45 -46.86 -53.32
C ASP A 34 -35.35 -45.84 -54.03
N VAL A 35 -35.34 -44.59 -53.56
CA VAL A 35 -36.24 -43.54 -54.04
C VAL A 35 -35.40 -42.37 -54.55
N SER A 36 -35.55 -42.04 -55.83
CA SER A 36 -34.88 -40.92 -56.48
C SER A 36 -35.88 -39.93 -57.06
N SER A 37 -35.73 -38.66 -56.72
CA SER A 37 -36.48 -37.55 -57.31
C SER A 37 -35.70 -36.25 -57.17
N SER A 38 -35.78 -35.38 -58.17
CA SER A 38 -35.15 -34.05 -58.14
C SER A 38 -36.00 -32.98 -57.45
N SER A 39 -37.27 -33.27 -57.14
CA SER A 39 -38.22 -32.28 -56.63
C SER A 39 -39.24 -32.81 -55.61
N LYS A 40 -39.24 -34.12 -55.31
CA LYS A 40 -40.15 -34.75 -54.34
C LYS A 40 -39.34 -35.54 -53.32
N GLY A 41 -39.89 -35.68 -52.11
CA GLY A 41 -39.31 -36.51 -51.05
C GLY A 41 -40.21 -37.70 -50.70
N LEU A 42 -39.77 -38.50 -49.72
CA LEU A 42 -40.59 -39.52 -49.11
C LEU A 42 -41.43 -38.91 -47.98
N LEU A 43 -42.75 -38.92 -48.12
CA LEU A 43 -43.65 -38.53 -47.04
C LEU A 43 -43.89 -39.75 -46.13
N ILE A 44 -43.17 -39.79 -45.02
CA ILE A 44 -43.33 -40.79 -43.96
C ILE A 44 -44.69 -40.58 -43.22
N PRO A 45 -45.32 -41.63 -42.65
CA PRO A 45 -46.52 -41.49 -41.83
C PRO A 45 -46.40 -40.39 -40.76
N ARG A 46 -47.39 -39.48 -40.74
CA ARG A 46 -47.47 -38.38 -39.78
C ARG A 46 -48.41 -38.76 -38.64
N ILE A 47 -47.89 -38.88 -37.43
CA ILE A 47 -48.59 -39.48 -36.29
C ILE A 47 -48.51 -38.51 -35.10
N ALA A 48 -49.60 -38.31 -34.37
CA ALA A 48 -49.60 -37.50 -33.17
C ALA A 48 -49.32 -38.39 -31.95
N LEU A 49 -48.07 -38.43 -31.48
CA LEU A 49 -47.70 -39.20 -30.29
C LEU A 49 -48.18 -38.50 -29.01
N THR A 50 -48.44 -39.29 -27.97
CA THR A 50 -48.80 -38.80 -26.63
C THR A 50 -47.61 -38.72 -25.66
N GLY A 51 -46.46 -39.29 -26.02
CA GLY A 51 -45.21 -39.30 -25.27
C GLY A 51 -44.20 -40.26 -25.89
N THR A 52 -42.96 -40.31 -25.38
CA THR A 52 -41.91 -41.19 -25.93
C THR A 52 -42.20 -42.68 -25.69
N THR A 53 -42.96 -43.00 -24.65
CA THR A 53 -43.39 -44.38 -24.30
C THR A 53 -44.70 -44.78 -24.99
N ASP A 54 -45.24 -43.96 -25.91
CA ASP A 54 -46.53 -44.21 -26.56
C ASP A 54 -46.48 -45.41 -27.52
N ALA A 55 -46.83 -46.58 -26.99
CA ALA A 55 -47.04 -47.80 -27.78
C ALA A 55 -48.54 -48.09 -28.01
N ALA A 56 -49.42 -47.13 -27.73
CA ALA A 56 -50.86 -47.28 -27.87
C ALA A 56 -51.34 -46.72 -29.22
N THR A 57 -50.81 -45.54 -29.62
CA THR A 57 -51.16 -44.89 -30.89
C THR A 57 -50.76 -45.74 -32.10
N ILE A 58 -49.62 -46.43 -32.00
CA ILE A 58 -49.24 -47.50 -32.91
C ILE A 58 -49.04 -48.74 -32.04
N THR A 59 -49.96 -49.69 -32.11
CA THR A 59 -49.89 -50.92 -31.31
C THR A 59 -48.76 -51.82 -31.80
N ALA A 60 -47.90 -52.28 -30.88
CA ALA A 60 -46.75 -53.15 -31.16
C ALA A 60 -45.84 -52.60 -32.30
N PRO A 61 -45.31 -51.38 -32.18
CA PRO A 61 -44.49 -50.77 -33.21
C PRO A 61 -43.21 -51.61 -33.43
N ALA A 62 -42.88 -51.87 -34.70
CA ALA A 62 -41.67 -52.61 -35.04
C ALA A 62 -40.41 -51.77 -34.77
N THR A 63 -39.33 -52.40 -34.32
CA THR A 63 -38.02 -51.72 -34.17
C THR A 63 -37.57 -51.15 -35.51
N GLY A 64 -37.17 -49.87 -35.52
CA GLY A 64 -36.79 -49.12 -36.72
C GLY A 64 -37.96 -48.47 -37.46
N LEU A 65 -39.21 -48.65 -36.99
CA LEU A 65 -40.37 -47.98 -37.58
C LEU A 65 -40.20 -46.46 -37.50
N LEU A 66 -40.21 -45.79 -38.65
CA LEU A 66 -40.02 -44.35 -38.79
C LEU A 66 -41.37 -43.63 -38.96
N ILE A 67 -41.57 -42.54 -38.21
CA ILE A 67 -42.71 -41.64 -38.30
C ILE A 67 -42.26 -40.18 -38.26
N TYR A 68 -43.14 -39.28 -38.69
CA TYR A 68 -43.05 -37.86 -38.34
C TYR A 68 -44.08 -37.57 -37.24
N ASN A 69 -43.63 -37.29 -36.02
CA ASN A 69 -44.49 -36.85 -34.95
C ASN A 69 -45.03 -35.44 -35.24
N THR A 70 -46.32 -35.20 -35.03
CA THR A 70 -46.96 -33.88 -35.24
C THR A 70 -47.36 -33.17 -33.96
N ALA A 71 -47.25 -33.83 -32.80
CA ALA A 71 -47.73 -33.31 -31.52
C ALA A 71 -46.61 -32.88 -30.58
N THR A 72 -46.90 -31.87 -29.75
CA THR A 72 -46.14 -31.63 -28.50
C THR A 72 -46.95 -32.24 -27.36
N ALA A 73 -46.46 -33.32 -26.76
CA ALA A 73 -47.21 -34.09 -25.76
C ALA A 73 -46.28 -34.83 -24.77
N GLY A 74 -46.87 -35.35 -23.69
CA GLY A 74 -46.16 -36.09 -22.64
C GLY A 74 -45.70 -35.21 -21.47
N THR A 75 -45.18 -35.85 -20.43
CA THR A 75 -44.55 -35.20 -19.27
C THR A 75 -43.10 -35.62 -19.19
N ALA A 76 -42.23 -34.74 -18.70
CA ALA A 76 -40.82 -35.04 -18.53
C ALA A 76 -40.63 -36.31 -17.67
N PRO A 77 -39.75 -37.26 -18.07
CA PRO A 77 -38.77 -37.17 -19.17
C PRO A 77 -39.28 -37.65 -20.55
N ASN A 78 -40.57 -38.01 -20.67
CA ASN A 78 -41.14 -38.69 -21.84
C ASN A 78 -41.88 -37.76 -22.82
N THR A 79 -41.45 -36.50 -22.91
CA THR A 79 -42.07 -35.51 -23.79
C THR A 79 -41.65 -35.73 -25.25
N VAL A 80 -42.58 -35.52 -26.18
CA VAL A 80 -42.33 -35.49 -27.63
C VAL A 80 -42.62 -34.10 -28.18
N MET A 81 -41.95 -33.73 -29.26
CA MET A 81 -42.16 -32.51 -30.05
C MET A 81 -42.28 -32.87 -31.54
N PRO A 82 -42.88 -32.02 -32.39
CA PRO A 82 -42.98 -32.29 -33.82
C PRO A 82 -41.60 -32.54 -34.45
N GLY A 83 -41.45 -33.64 -35.18
CA GLY A 83 -40.15 -34.07 -35.72
C GLY A 83 -40.13 -35.53 -36.18
N TYR A 84 -39.00 -36.01 -36.71
CA TYR A 84 -38.84 -37.41 -37.11
C TYR A 84 -38.47 -38.29 -35.93
N TYR A 85 -39.21 -39.39 -35.74
CA TYR A 85 -38.97 -40.37 -34.68
C TYR A 85 -38.89 -41.78 -35.26
N TYR A 86 -38.08 -42.63 -34.62
CA TYR A 86 -38.17 -44.06 -34.82
C TYR A 86 -38.42 -44.81 -33.52
N TRP A 87 -39.06 -45.97 -33.62
CA TRP A 87 -39.20 -46.88 -32.49
C TRP A 87 -37.91 -47.65 -32.26
N ASN A 88 -37.28 -47.52 -31.09
CA ASN A 88 -36.02 -48.23 -30.79
C ASN A 88 -36.22 -49.64 -30.20
N GLY A 89 -37.47 -50.10 -30.10
CA GLY A 89 -37.86 -51.35 -29.43
C GLY A 89 -38.54 -51.12 -28.08
N THR A 90 -38.37 -49.95 -27.47
CA THR A 90 -38.96 -49.62 -26.16
C THR A 90 -39.58 -48.22 -26.12
N ASN A 91 -39.02 -47.25 -26.84
CA ASN A 91 -39.49 -45.86 -26.88
C ASN A 91 -39.33 -45.26 -28.28
N TRP A 92 -40.15 -44.25 -28.59
CA TRP A 92 -39.93 -43.34 -29.70
C TRP A 92 -38.72 -42.45 -29.43
N THR A 93 -37.73 -42.53 -30.32
CA THR A 93 -36.48 -41.78 -30.27
C THR A 93 -36.42 -40.80 -31.43
N THR A 94 -36.15 -39.53 -31.14
CA THR A 94 -36.00 -38.50 -32.18
C THR A 94 -34.72 -38.71 -33.00
N MET A 95 -34.80 -38.41 -34.30
CA MET A 95 -33.66 -38.51 -35.23
C MET A 95 -32.76 -37.26 -35.26
N ASP A 96 -33.15 -36.17 -34.61
CA ASP A 96 -32.37 -34.92 -34.56
C ASP A 96 -31.22 -34.95 -33.52
N GLY A 97 -30.90 -36.13 -32.96
CA GLY A 97 -29.64 -36.37 -32.23
C GLY A 97 -29.68 -36.19 -30.71
N GLY A 98 -30.86 -36.14 -30.10
CA GLY A 98 -30.99 -36.24 -28.65
C GLY A 98 -32.27 -35.60 -28.16
N SER A 99 -32.71 -35.95 -26.95
CA SER A 99 -33.79 -35.30 -26.23
C SER A 99 -33.77 -33.77 -26.39
N ALA A 100 -34.91 -33.08 -26.21
CA ALA A 100 -35.12 -31.63 -26.33
C ALA A 100 -34.18 -30.67 -25.53
N TYR A 101 -33.03 -31.16 -25.05
CA TYR A 101 -32.14 -30.54 -24.07
C TYR A 101 -30.66 -30.53 -24.51
N THR A 102 -30.34 -30.79 -25.77
CA THR A 102 -28.99 -30.46 -26.30
C THR A 102 -28.80 -28.94 -26.25
N TRP A 103 -27.61 -28.48 -25.87
CA TRP A 103 -27.29 -27.04 -25.90
C TRP A 103 -27.05 -26.60 -27.33
N ASN A 104 -27.96 -25.81 -27.87
CA ASN A 104 -27.84 -25.27 -29.23
C ASN A 104 -26.72 -24.22 -29.29
N THR A 105 -25.97 -24.20 -30.40
CA THR A 105 -24.95 -23.16 -30.68
C THR A 105 -25.53 -21.76 -30.80
N THR A 106 -26.85 -21.64 -31.04
CA THR A 106 -27.58 -20.36 -31.03
C THR A 106 -28.24 -20.06 -29.67
N GLY A 107 -28.06 -20.92 -28.66
CA GLY A 107 -28.69 -20.81 -27.34
C GLY A 107 -30.09 -21.44 -27.26
N ASN A 108 -30.51 -21.73 -26.03
CA ASN A 108 -31.79 -22.38 -25.71
C ASN A 108 -32.77 -21.36 -25.08
N SER A 109 -34.05 -21.41 -25.42
CA SER A 109 -35.13 -20.65 -24.77
C SER A 109 -35.90 -21.54 -23.76
N GLY A 110 -36.65 -20.94 -22.83
CA GLY A 110 -37.50 -21.68 -21.89
C GLY A 110 -36.75 -22.45 -20.79
N THR A 111 -35.52 -22.06 -20.45
CA THR A 111 -34.73 -22.73 -19.42
C THR A 111 -35.29 -22.48 -18.01
N THR A 112 -35.12 -23.47 -17.14
CA THR A 112 -35.41 -23.39 -15.70
C THR A 112 -34.10 -23.54 -14.93
N ALA A 113 -33.80 -22.59 -14.04
CA ALA A 113 -32.61 -22.63 -13.20
C ALA A 113 -32.62 -23.88 -12.30
N GLY A 114 -31.48 -24.57 -12.19
CA GLY A 114 -31.32 -25.79 -11.39
C GLY A 114 -31.59 -27.10 -12.11
N THR A 115 -32.35 -27.10 -13.23
CA THR A 115 -32.56 -28.30 -14.06
C THR A 115 -31.79 -28.25 -15.38
N HIS A 116 -31.66 -27.07 -15.98
CA HIS A 116 -30.92 -26.87 -17.22
C HIS A 116 -29.59 -26.18 -16.94
N PHE A 117 -28.48 -26.84 -17.28
CA PHE A 117 -27.14 -26.29 -17.11
C PHE A 117 -26.17 -26.85 -18.16
N ILE A 118 -25.05 -26.16 -18.36
CA ILE A 118 -23.88 -26.68 -19.08
C ILE A 118 -22.91 -27.19 -18.01
N GLY A 119 -22.68 -28.49 -17.94
CA GLY A 119 -21.86 -29.09 -16.89
C GLY A 119 -21.95 -30.61 -16.84
N THR A 120 -21.43 -31.15 -15.75
CA THR A 120 -21.40 -32.58 -15.43
C THR A 120 -22.34 -32.88 -14.24
N THR A 121 -22.85 -34.10 -14.16
CA THR A 121 -23.67 -34.59 -13.02
C THR A 121 -22.89 -35.52 -12.10
N ASP A 122 -21.66 -35.86 -12.45
CA ASP A 122 -20.72 -36.65 -11.68
C ASP A 122 -19.54 -35.79 -11.19
N ASN A 123 -18.61 -36.38 -10.44
CA ASN A 123 -17.42 -35.67 -9.93
C ASN A 123 -16.30 -35.60 -10.98
N THR A 124 -16.66 -35.23 -12.21
CA THR A 124 -15.76 -35.07 -13.34
C THR A 124 -15.72 -33.60 -13.75
N ASP A 125 -14.54 -33.07 -14.03
CA ASP A 125 -14.33 -31.68 -14.45
C ASP A 125 -15.07 -31.38 -15.78
N LEU A 126 -15.70 -30.20 -15.87
CA LEU A 126 -16.17 -29.65 -17.16
C LEU A 126 -14.99 -29.01 -17.90
N VAL A 127 -14.66 -29.49 -19.10
CA VAL A 127 -13.51 -29.03 -19.88
C VAL A 127 -13.96 -28.33 -21.17
N TRP A 128 -13.54 -27.09 -21.37
CA TRP A 128 -13.68 -26.37 -22.63
C TRP A 128 -12.40 -26.46 -23.46
N LYS A 129 -12.55 -26.66 -24.77
CA LYS A 129 -11.44 -26.75 -25.72
C LYS A 129 -11.55 -25.74 -26.85
N ARG A 130 -10.41 -25.26 -27.33
CA ARG A 130 -10.26 -24.49 -28.59
C ARG A 130 -9.22 -25.19 -29.45
N ASN A 131 -9.56 -25.52 -30.69
CA ASN A 131 -8.65 -26.26 -31.60
C ASN A 131 -8.07 -27.53 -30.95
N ASN A 132 -8.93 -28.32 -30.29
CA ASN A 132 -8.57 -29.52 -29.52
C ASN A 132 -7.61 -29.31 -28.31
N ALA A 133 -7.19 -28.08 -28.02
CA ALA A 133 -6.42 -27.73 -26.83
C ALA A 133 -7.34 -27.28 -25.70
N VAL A 134 -7.03 -27.62 -24.44
CA VAL A 134 -7.77 -27.13 -23.27
C VAL A 134 -7.66 -25.61 -23.20
N ALA A 135 -8.81 -24.96 -23.07
CA ALA A 135 -8.97 -23.52 -22.97
C ALA A 135 -9.77 -23.12 -21.72
N GLY A 136 -10.28 -24.07 -20.96
CA GLY A 136 -10.84 -23.83 -19.64
C GLY A 136 -11.27 -25.12 -18.96
N ILE A 137 -11.37 -25.07 -17.63
CA ILE A 137 -11.76 -26.17 -16.74
C ILE A 137 -12.56 -25.58 -15.59
N LEU A 138 -13.76 -26.10 -15.33
CA LEU A 138 -14.40 -25.99 -14.01
C LEU A 138 -14.22 -27.33 -13.32
N GLY A 139 -13.34 -27.37 -12.32
CA GLY A 139 -13.12 -28.55 -11.49
C GLY A 139 -13.43 -28.28 -10.03
N ALA A 140 -13.53 -29.33 -9.23
CA ALA A 140 -13.90 -29.24 -7.81
C ALA A 140 -12.98 -28.32 -7.00
N THR A 141 -11.70 -28.22 -7.38
CA THR A 141 -10.67 -27.44 -6.66
C THR A 141 -9.88 -26.49 -7.57
N ARG A 142 -10.32 -26.26 -8.81
CA ARG A 142 -9.63 -25.36 -9.75
C ARG A 142 -10.61 -24.67 -10.70
N THR A 143 -10.34 -23.40 -10.99
CA THR A 143 -11.06 -22.64 -12.02
C THR A 143 -10.07 -22.18 -13.07
N VAL A 144 -10.23 -22.64 -14.31
CA VAL A 144 -9.31 -22.34 -15.42
C VAL A 144 -10.10 -21.75 -16.58
N LEU A 145 -9.67 -20.60 -17.09
CA LEU A 145 -10.24 -19.96 -18.28
C LEU A 145 -9.13 -19.29 -19.08
N GLY A 146 -8.51 -20.01 -20.03
CA GLY A 146 -7.42 -19.50 -20.85
C GLY A 146 -6.70 -20.62 -21.60
N SER A 147 -6.16 -20.30 -22.78
CA SER A 147 -5.31 -21.23 -23.53
C SER A 147 -4.00 -21.46 -22.80
N ALA A 148 -3.54 -22.72 -22.72
CA ALA A 148 -2.30 -23.10 -22.05
C ALA A 148 -2.20 -22.60 -20.59
N SER A 149 -3.35 -22.46 -19.92
CA SER A 149 -3.46 -22.11 -18.51
C SER A 149 -3.61 -23.39 -17.68
N LEU A 150 -2.91 -23.47 -16.55
CA LEU A 150 -2.92 -24.54 -15.54
C LEU A 150 -2.99 -25.99 -16.10
N PRO A 151 -1.88 -26.75 -16.08
CA PRO A 151 -1.85 -28.10 -16.64
C PRO A 151 -2.82 -29.09 -15.98
N PHE A 152 -3.39 -30.00 -16.78
CA PHE A 152 -4.27 -31.05 -16.25
C PHE A 152 -3.61 -31.90 -15.15
N ALA A 153 -2.30 -32.16 -15.28
CA ALA A 153 -1.50 -32.97 -14.37
C ALA A 153 -1.10 -32.27 -13.05
N ALA A 154 -1.42 -30.98 -12.89
CA ALA A 154 -1.16 -30.29 -11.63
C ALA A 154 -2.01 -30.90 -10.50
N THR A 155 -1.37 -31.22 -9.37
CA THR A 155 -2.02 -31.82 -8.20
C THR A 155 -2.34 -30.80 -7.11
N GLY A 156 -1.83 -29.56 -7.24
CA GLY A 156 -2.15 -28.48 -6.32
C GLY A 156 -3.61 -28.04 -6.42
N VAL A 157 -4.20 -27.73 -5.26
CA VAL A 157 -5.63 -27.43 -5.11
C VAL A 157 -5.88 -25.95 -4.87
N GLY A 158 -7.11 -25.48 -5.06
CA GLY A 158 -7.52 -24.10 -4.77
C GLY A 158 -6.99 -23.06 -5.77
N ASN A 159 -6.55 -23.48 -6.96
CA ASN A 159 -5.94 -22.59 -7.94
C ASN A 159 -6.98 -21.95 -8.86
N THR A 160 -6.88 -20.64 -9.08
CA THR A 160 -7.65 -19.90 -10.09
C THR A 160 -6.69 -19.42 -11.17
N ALA A 161 -6.93 -19.78 -12.43
CA ALA A 161 -6.07 -19.45 -13.57
C ALA A 161 -6.91 -18.92 -14.73
N ILE A 162 -6.98 -17.60 -14.89
CA ILE A 162 -7.78 -16.93 -15.92
C ILE A 162 -6.83 -16.14 -16.81
N GLY A 163 -6.81 -16.42 -18.11
CA GLY A 163 -5.93 -15.78 -19.09
C GLY A 163 -4.88 -16.73 -19.66
N SER A 164 -4.37 -16.39 -20.85
CA SER A 164 -3.44 -17.26 -21.59
C SER A 164 -2.09 -17.37 -20.88
N ASN A 165 -1.58 -18.60 -20.76
CA ASN A 165 -0.34 -18.94 -20.02
C ASN A 165 -0.34 -18.56 -18.53
N SER A 166 -1.51 -18.35 -17.90
CA SER A 166 -1.60 -18.19 -16.45
C SER A 166 -1.36 -19.53 -15.73
N LEU A 167 -0.51 -19.56 -14.69
CA LEU A 167 -0.16 -20.79 -13.94
C LEU A 167 0.32 -21.96 -14.82
N LYS A 168 0.96 -21.67 -15.96
CA LYS A 168 1.31 -22.69 -16.97
C LYS A 168 2.21 -23.81 -16.45
N SER A 169 3.13 -23.51 -15.52
CA SER A 169 4.15 -24.48 -15.07
C SER A 169 3.85 -25.09 -13.70
N VAL A 170 2.68 -24.80 -13.11
CA VAL A 170 2.37 -25.27 -11.76
C VAL A 170 2.27 -26.80 -11.73
N THR A 171 2.87 -27.40 -10.70
CA THR A 171 2.86 -28.86 -10.46
C THR A 171 2.13 -29.17 -9.16
N THR A 172 2.72 -28.85 -8.01
CA THR A 172 2.14 -29.07 -6.67
C THR A 172 1.71 -27.79 -5.96
N GLY A 173 2.04 -26.61 -6.53
CA GLY A 173 1.65 -25.31 -5.96
C GLY A 173 0.14 -25.16 -5.83
N SER A 174 -0.31 -24.70 -4.67
CA SER A 174 -1.73 -24.64 -4.29
C SER A 174 -2.14 -23.22 -3.93
N GLU A 175 -3.44 -22.94 -3.99
CA GLU A 175 -4.05 -21.69 -3.53
C GLU A 175 -3.52 -20.42 -4.20
N ASN A 176 -3.15 -20.53 -5.49
CA ASN A 176 -2.70 -19.39 -6.29
C ASN A 176 -3.87 -18.81 -7.11
N THR A 177 -3.96 -17.49 -7.18
CA THR A 177 -4.89 -16.76 -8.06
C THR A 177 -4.10 -16.02 -9.13
N ALA A 178 -4.17 -16.48 -10.37
CA ALA A 178 -3.54 -15.88 -11.54
C ALA A 178 -4.60 -15.39 -12.53
N ILE A 179 -4.71 -14.07 -12.73
CA ILE A 179 -5.68 -13.46 -13.63
C ILE A 179 -4.96 -12.51 -14.60
N GLY A 180 -4.87 -12.92 -15.85
CA GLY A 180 -4.37 -12.15 -16.98
C GLY A 180 -3.36 -12.92 -17.84
N TYR A 181 -2.66 -12.22 -18.72
CA TYR A 181 -1.74 -12.85 -19.67
C TYR A 181 -0.38 -13.10 -19.00
N PHE A 182 0.09 -14.34 -19.05
CA PHE A 182 1.44 -14.74 -18.62
C PHE A 182 1.74 -14.46 -17.13
N THR A 183 0.71 -14.52 -16.28
CA THR A 183 0.84 -14.36 -14.82
C THR A 183 1.22 -15.67 -14.15
N LEU A 184 2.15 -15.63 -13.19
CA LEU A 184 2.64 -16.83 -12.49
C LEU A 184 3.06 -17.97 -13.45
N ASN A 185 3.67 -17.61 -14.59
CA ASN A 185 3.91 -18.54 -15.69
C ASN A 185 4.93 -19.64 -15.33
N THR A 186 5.94 -19.34 -14.51
CA THR A 186 7.03 -20.27 -14.16
C THR A 186 6.90 -20.92 -12.78
N ILE A 187 5.85 -20.60 -12.01
CA ILE A 187 5.71 -21.14 -10.66
C ILE A 187 5.51 -22.66 -10.72
N THR A 188 6.22 -23.41 -9.88
CA THR A 188 6.15 -24.88 -9.87
C THR A 188 5.48 -25.42 -8.62
N THR A 189 6.01 -25.05 -7.45
CA THR A 189 5.63 -25.62 -6.14
C THR A 189 5.09 -24.59 -5.16
N ALA A 190 5.29 -23.29 -5.42
CA ALA A 190 4.91 -22.24 -4.49
C ALA A 190 3.38 -22.01 -4.41
N ALA A 191 2.97 -21.44 -3.28
CA ALA A 191 1.58 -21.36 -2.87
C ALA A 191 1.20 -19.96 -2.37
N TYR A 192 -0.11 -19.72 -2.29
CA TYR A 192 -0.71 -18.51 -1.72
C TYR A 192 -0.40 -17.22 -2.48
N ASN A 193 -0.09 -17.28 -3.78
CA ASN A 193 0.21 -16.09 -4.57
C ASN A 193 -1.03 -15.53 -5.27
N ILE A 194 -1.18 -14.21 -5.26
CA ILE A 194 -2.18 -13.47 -6.03
C ILE A 194 -1.44 -12.67 -7.11
N ALA A 195 -1.74 -12.91 -8.38
CA ALA A 195 -1.16 -12.23 -9.54
C ALA A 195 -2.27 -11.79 -10.50
N ILE A 196 -2.56 -10.50 -10.56
CA ILE A 196 -3.61 -9.93 -11.42
C ILE A 196 -3.01 -8.87 -12.34
N GLY A 197 -3.03 -9.12 -13.64
CA GLY A 197 -2.47 -8.20 -14.65
C GLY A 197 -1.77 -8.93 -15.80
N ASN A 198 -0.83 -8.24 -16.45
CA ASN A 198 -0.04 -8.80 -17.55
C ASN A 198 1.40 -8.97 -17.08
N ASN A 199 1.98 -10.16 -17.28
CA ASN A 199 3.34 -10.53 -16.81
C ASN A 199 3.58 -10.36 -15.30
N THR A 200 2.53 -10.29 -14.49
CA THR A 200 2.65 -10.16 -13.04
C THR A 200 3.19 -11.45 -12.42
N LEU A 201 4.24 -11.38 -11.60
CA LEU A 201 4.94 -12.55 -11.02
C LEU A 201 5.36 -13.61 -12.07
N ALA A 202 5.66 -13.19 -13.31
CA ALA A 202 5.85 -14.14 -14.42
C ALA A 202 7.05 -15.08 -14.24
N ASN A 203 8.12 -14.62 -13.57
CA ASN A 203 9.35 -15.38 -13.34
C ASN A 203 9.45 -15.96 -11.91
N ASP A 204 8.37 -15.92 -11.12
CA ASP A 204 8.38 -16.54 -9.79
C ASP A 204 8.50 -18.06 -9.90
N THR A 205 9.45 -18.63 -9.17
CA THR A 205 9.74 -20.07 -9.19
C THR A 205 9.31 -20.76 -7.90
N SER A 206 9.50 -20.09 -6.75
CA SER A 206 9.34 -20.67 -5.40
C SER A 206 8.95 -19.65 -4.32
N GLY A 207 8.64 -18.40 -4.68
CA GLY A 207 8.16 -17.38 -3.76
C GLY A 207 6.72 -17.63 -3.34
N ASP A 208 6.48 -17.74 -2.03
CA ASP A 208 5.15 -17.95 -1.46
C ASP A 208 4.54 -16.64 -0.94
N SER A 209 3.21 -16.60 -0.90
CA SER A 209 2.45 -15.53 -0.24
C SER A 209 2.67 -14.12 -0.81
N ASN A 210 2.99 -14.00 -2.10
CA ASN A 210 3.11 -12.70 -2.77
C ASN A 210 1.75 -12.22 -3.30
N THR A 211 1.45 -10.93 -3.14
CA THR A 211 0.29 -10.27 -3.75
C THR A 211 0.77 -9.26 -4.76
N ALA A 212 0.41 -9.42 -6.03
CA ALA A 212 0.81 -8.55 -7.11
C ALA A 212 -0.38 -8.20 -8.01
N VAL A 213 -0.64 -6.90 -8.21
CA VAL A 213 -1.75 -6.39 -9.02
C VAL A 213 -1.26 -5.24 -9.89
N GLY A 214 -1.31 -5.40 -11.22
CA GLY A 214 -0.82 -4.42 -12.19
C GLY A 214 -0.02 -5.05 -13.33
N ASN A 215 0.41 -4.25 -14.30
CA ASN A 215 1.32 -4.72 -15.35
C ASN A 215 2.72 -4.93 -14.76
N SER A 216 3.28 -6.13 -14.94
CA SER A 216 4.65 -6.50 -14.59
C SER A 216 5.08 -6.24 -13.12
N GLY A 217 4.12 -6.19 -12.19
CA GLY A 217 4.40 -6.17 -10.76
C GLY A 217 5.12 -7.45 -10.32
N LEU A 218 6.22 -7.32 -9.57
CA LEU A 218 7.08 -8.44 -9.12
C LEU A 218 7.53 -9.39 -10.25
N VAL A 219 7.62 -8.92 -11.50
CA VAL A 219 7.89 -9.81 -12.65
C VAL A 219 9.18 -10.62 -12.53
N ASN A 220 10.23 -10.06 -11.91
CA ASN A 220 11.52 -10.72 -11.71
C ASN A 220 11.69 -11.37 -10.33
N ASN A 221 10.62 -11.46 -9.53
CA ASN A 221 10.68 -12.21 -8.27
C ASN A 221 10.99 -13.66 -8.60
N THR A 222 12.01 -14.26 -7.99
CA THR A 222 12.37 -15.66 -8.22
C THR A 222 12.03 -16.52 -7.01
N SER A 223 12.32 -16.03 -5.80
CA SER A 223 12.06 -16.74 -4.54
C SER A 223 11.67 -15.83 -3.37
N GLY A 224 11.55 -14.52 -3.58
CA GLY A 224 11.10 -13.59 -2.54
C GLY A 224 9.67 -13.92 -2.08
N ARG A 225 9.41 -13.78 -0.80
CA ARG A 225 8.15 -14.15 -0.14
C ARG A 225 7.49 -12.98 0.54
N MET A 226 6.16 -13.08 0.70
CA MET A 226 5.36 -12.11 1.48
C MET A 226 5.51 -10.66 1.00
N ASN A 227 5.66 -10.47 -0.31
CA ASN A 227 5.71 -9.14 -0.92
C ASN A 227 4.33 -8.70 -1.41
N THR A 228 4.02 -7.42 -1.28
CA THR A 228 2.82 -6.79 -1.86
C THR A 228 3.24 -5.77 -2.91
N ALA A 229 2.80 -5.93 -4.17
CA ALA A 229 3.12 -5.06 -5.30
C ALA A 229 1.86 -4.63 -6.04
N ILE A 230 1.40 -3.40 -5.85
CA ILE A 230 0.18 -2.88 -6.49
C ILE A 230 0.53 -1.68 -7.36
N GLY A 231 0.47 -1.83 -8.67
CA GLY A 231 0.80 -0.79 -9.64
C GLY A 231 1.59 -1.32 -10.84
N HIS A 232 1.71 -0.49 -11.88
CA HIS A 232 2.58 -0.78 -13.02
C HIS A 232 4.05 -0.80 -12.56
N ASP A 233 4.74 -1.91 -12.81
CA ASP A 233 6.15 -2.12 -12.45
C ASP A 233 6.48 -1.91 -10.96
N ALA A 234 5.51 -2.12 -10.06
CA ALA A 234 5.78 -2.12 -8.63
C ALA A 234 6.69 -3.32 -8.28
N LEU A 235 7.79 -3.06 -7.55
CA LEU A 235 8.81 -4.05 -7.18
C LEU A 235 9.37 -4.88 -8.38
N TYR A 236 9.45 -4.29 -9.57
CA TYR A 236 9.80 -4.98 -10.82
C TYR A 236 11.10 -5.81 -10.78
N TYR A 237 12.17 -5.29 -10.17
CA TYR A 237 13.47 -5.97 -10.07
C TYR A 237 13.70 -6.68 -8.73
N ASN A 238 12.68 -6.87 -7.89
CA ASN A 238 12.80 -7.72 -6.70
C ASN A 238 13.04 -9.16 -7.11
N THR A 239 14.13 -9.77 -6.65
CA THR A 239 14.46 -11.16 -6.97
C THR A 239 14.24 -12.06 -5.76
N THR A 240 14.83 -11.69 -4.61
CA THR A 240 14.84 -12.52 -3.39
C THR A 240 14.44 -11.76 -2.13
N GLY A 241 14.21 -10.44 -2.21
CA GLY A 241 13.75 -9.63 -1.09
C GLY A 241 12.39 -10.11 -0.58
N ASN A 242 12.24 -10.11 0.75
CA ASN A 242 11.03 -10.55 1.46
C ASN A 242 10.35 -9.39 2.16
N TYR A 243 9.04 -9.52 2.42
CA TYR A 243 8.29 -8.57 3.26
C TYR A 243 8.28 -7.13 2.74
N ASN A 244 8.39 -6.93 1.42
CA ASN A 244 8.33 -5.60 0.82
C ASN A 244 6.90 -5.23 0.42
N THR A 245 6.51 -3.98 0.67
CA THR A 245 5.24 -3.41 0.20
C THR A 245 5.54 -2.29 -0.79
N GLY A 246 5.29 -2.51 -2.07
CA GLY A 246 5.31 -1.50 -3.14
C GLY A 246 3.89 -1.19 -3.62
N ILE A 247 3.42 0.04 -3.42
CA ILE A 247 2.11 0.49 -3.91
C ILE A 247 2.31 1.79 -4.71
N GLY A 248 1.94 1.78 -5.98
CA GLY A 248 2.14 2.87 -6.93
C GLY A 248 3.06 2.49 -8.09
N VAL A 249 3.01 3.27 -9.16
CA VAL A 249 3.82 3.03 -10.37
C VAL A 249 5.30 3.19 -10.05
N TYR A 250 6.13 2.20 -10.41
CA TYR A 250 7.57 2.16 -10.11
C TYR A 250 7.94 2.25 -8.61
N SER A 251 7.02 1.93 -7.70
CA SER A 251 7.30 1.85 -6.27
C SER A 251 8.27 0.70 -5.97
N GLY A 252 9.38 0.99 -5.31
CA GLY A 252 10.44 0.01 -5.00
C GLY A 252 11.05 -0.67 -6.24
N TYR A 253 11.01 -0.02 -7.41
CA TYR A 253 11.32 -0.62 -8.72
C TYR A 253 12.64 -1.41 -8.78
N ASN A 254 13.74 -0.90 -8.22
CA ASN A 254 15.05 -1.55 -8.26
C ASN A 254 15.39 -2.41 -7.02
N ASN A 255 14.43 -2.69 -6.13
CA ASN A 255 14.72 -3.38 -4.87
C ASN A 255 15.01 -4.87 -5.09
N SER A 256 16.25 -5.25 -5.40
CA SER A 256 16.62 -6.63 -5.72
C SER A 256 16.67 -7.58 -4.52
N TYR A 257 17.24 -7.13 -3.39
CA TYR A 257 17.50 -7.98 -2.23
C TYR A 257 16.96 -7.42 -0.91
N GLY A 258 16.65 -6.12 -0.87
CA GLY A 258 16.24 -5.46 0.36
C GLY A 258 14.93 -6.04 0.89
N ALA A 259 14.84 -6.21 2.20
CA ALA A 259 13.69 -6.77 2.90
C ALA A 259 13.03 -5.74 3.83
N ASN A 260 11.76 -5.98 4.15
CA ASN A 260 10.96 -5.16 5.08
C ASN A 260 10.84 -3.69 4.66
N ASN A 261 10.83 -3.40 3.35
CA ASN A 261 10.66 -2.02 2.88
C ASN A 261 9.19 -1.70 2.59
N VAL A 262 8.76 -0.50 2.94
CA VAL A 262 7.46 0.08 2.59
C VAL A 262 7.69 1.22 1.62
N ALA A 263 7.20 1.10 0.39
CA ALA A 263 7.29 2.08 -0.69
C ALA A 263 5.88 2.36 -1.23
N ILE A 264 5.26 3.45 -0.78
CA ILE A 264 3.89 3.84 -1.15
C ILE A 264 3.94 5.18 -1.87
N GLY A 265 3.54 5.21 -3.13
CA GLY A 265 3.57 6.38 -4.02
C GLY A 265 4.43 6.14 -5.26
N THR A 266 4.15 6.87 -6.32
CA THR A 266 4.89 6.76 -7.60
C THR A 266 6.38 7.00 -7.40
N SER A 267 7.21 6.09 -7.88
CA SER A 267 8.68 6.12 -7.75
C SER A 267 9.21 6.29 -6.31
N SER A 268 8.41 5.94 -5.30
CA SER A 268 8.91 5.84 -3.92
C SER A 268 9.97 4.73 -3.83
N LEU A 269 11.07 4.99 -3.14
CA LEU A 269 12.17 4.05 -2.93
C LEU A 269 12.74 3.44 -4.23
N ASN A 270 12.67 4.17 -5.35
CA ASN A 270 12.87 3.64 -6.70
C ASN A 270 14.25 3.00 -6.93
N LYS A 271 15.33 3.61 -6.41
CA LYS A 271 16.71 3.15 -6.61
C LYS A 271 17.28 2.32 -5.47
N ASN A 272 16.46 1.95 -4.48
CA ASN A 272 16.92 1.07 -3.42
C ASN A 272 17.22 -0.31 -4.01
N VAL A 273 18.42 -0.86 -3.77
CA VAL A 273 18.83 -2.19 -4.28
C VAL A 273 18.95 -3.22 -3.15
N ARG A 274 19.45 -2.79 -1.99
CA ARG A 274 19.80 -3.65 -0.83
C ARG A 274 19.39 -3.10 0.54
N GLY A 275 18.91 -1.86 0.61
CA GLY A 275 18.52 -1.25 1.88
C GLY A 275 17.32 -1.96 2.47
N ASP A 276 17.37 -2.22 3.77
CA ASP A 276 16.33 -2.90 4.53
C ASP A 276 15.58 -1.92 5.44
N ASN A 277 14.36 -2.29 5.82
CA ASN A 277 13.58 -1.56 6.84
C ASN A 277 13.35 -0.07 6.50
N ASN A 278 13.30 0.30 5.22
CA ASN A 278 13.00 1.68 4.84
C ASN A 278 11.49 1.88 4.68
N THR A 279 10.98 3.02 5.17
CA THR A 279 9.60 3.45 4.97
C THR A 279 9.60 4.72 4.12
N ALA A 280 9.04 4.66 2.92
CA ALA A 280 8.90 5.76 1.97
C ALA A 280 7.43 5.89 1.58
N ILE A 281 6.75 6.92 2.09
CA ILE A 281 5.33 7.18 1.83
C ILE A 281 5.21 8.57 1.19
N GLY A 282 4.84 8.60 -0.08
CA GLY A 282 4.74 9.79 -0.92
C GLY A 282 5.42 9.57 -2.27
N ALA A 283 4.93 10.25 -3.30
CA ALA A 283 5.58 10.21 -4.62
C ALA A 283 7.04 10.65 -4.49
N LYS A 284 7.97 9.86 -5.03
CA LYS A 284 9.43 10.12 -5.00
C LYS A 284 10.07 10.18 -3.60
N ALA A 285 9.38 9.75 -2.54
CA ALA A 285 10.01 9.62 -1.23
C ALA A 285 11.20 8.64 -1.32
N LEU A 286 12.39 9.06 -0.86
CA LEU A 286 13.66 8.31 -0.97
C LEU A 286 13.99 7.82 -2.39
N GLU A 287 13.55 8.52 -3.45
CA GLU A 287 13.71 8.09 -4.85
C GLU A 287 15.16 7.72 -5.21
N ASN A 288 16.13 8.54 -4.78
CA ASN A 288 17.54 8.36 -5.10
C ASN A 288 18.36 7.58 -4.06
N LEU A 289 17.71 6.98 -3.06
CA LEU A 289 18.42 6.18 -2.06
C LEU A 289 19.00 4.94 -2.74
N ALA A 290 20.27 5.03 -3.13
CA ALA A 290 20.99 3.96 -3.79
C ALA A 290 21.56 3.04 -2.71
N GLY A 291 20.99 1.83 -2.60
CA GLY A 291 21.56 0.77 -1.78
C GLY A 291 22.82 0.20 -2.44
N ASN A 292 23.90 0.96 -2.55
CA ASN A 292 25.19 0.41 -2.96
C ASN A 292 25.62 -0.66 -1.93
N PRO A 293 26.17 -1.83 -2.33
CA PRO A 293 26.69 -2.85 -1.41
C PRO A 293 27.60 -2.34 -0.28
N ALA A 294 28.24 -1.19 -0.42
CA ALA A 294 29.09 -0.57 0.62
C ALA A 294 28.39 0.51 1.46
N ALA A 295 27.17 0.91 1.11
CA ALA A 295 26.44 2.03 1.71
C ALA A 295 25.28 1.52 2.57
N ASN A 296 25.37 1.77 3.89
CA ASN A 296 24.30 1.48 4.83
C ASN A 296 23.10 2.38 4.51
N SER A 297 22.12 1.89 3.75
CA SER A 297 20.94 2.63 3.26
C SER A 297 19.65 2.09 3.87
N SER A 298 19.70 1.68 5.13
CA SER A 298 18.63 0.98 5.84
C SER A 298 18.01 1.85 6.94
N ASN A 299 16.82 1.45 7.41
CA ASN A 299 16.14 2.08 8.55
C ASN A 299 15.80 3.58 8.34
N ASN A 300 15.60 4.02 7.09
CA ASN A 300 15.20 5.40 6.81
C ASN A 300 13.67 5.52 6.78
N VAL A 301 13.14 6.62 7.33
CA VAL A 301 11.72 6.97 7.28
C VAL A 301 11.56 8.26 6.49
N ALA A 302 10.76 8.24 5.45
CA ALA A 302 10.40 9.39 4.64
C ALA A 302 8.89 9.42 4.41
N VAL A 303 8.23 10.50 4.85
CA VAL A 303 6.78 10.68 4.71
C VAL A 303 6.52 12.05 4.11
N GLY A 304 5.98 12.09 2.90
CA GLY A 304 5.73 13.29 2.11
C GLY A 304 6.22 13.14 0.66
N ILE A 305 5.68 13.96 -0.24
CA ILE A 305 6.15 13.99 -1.63
C ILE A 305 7.60 14.48 -1.66
N SER A 306 8.47 13.72 -2.35
CA SER A 306 9.90 14.02 -2.49
C SER A 306 10.64 14.19 -1.15
N ALA A 307 10.13 13.58 -0.07
CA ALA A 307 10.79 13.53 1.23
C ALA A 307 12.05 12.65 1.15
N GLY A 308 13.20 13.21 1.54
CA GLY A 308 14.50 12.53 1.51
C GLY A 308 14.98 12.11 0.11
N ASP A 309 14.40 12.63 -0.97
CA ASP A 309 14.71 12.19 -2.34
C ASP A 309 16.17 12.48 -2.77
N ASN A 310 16.89 13.32 -2.03
CA ASN A 310 18.29 13.65 -2.28
C ASN A 310 19.26 12.82 -1.44
N LEU A 311 18.76 11.94 -0.56
CA LEU A 311 19.59 11.00 0.18
C LEU A 311 20.12 9.95 -0.80
N LEU A 312 21.43 9.92 -0.98
CA LEU A 312 22.14 8.99 -1.87
C LEU A 312 22.55 7.71 -1.12
N SER A 313 22.92 7.86 0.15
CA SER A 313 23.22 6.78 1.10
C SER A 313 23.00 7.24 2.54
N GLY A 314 23.06 6.31 3.48
CA GLY A 314 22.94 6.61 4.90
C GLY A 314 21.71 5.97 5.54
N ALA A 315 21.81 5.71 6.84
CA ALA A 315 20.87 4.90 7.59
C ALA A 315 20.27 5.69 8.76
N GLY A 316 19.06 5.27 9.19
CA GLY A 316 18.43 5.82 10.37
C GLY A 316 17.96 7.27 10.21
N ASN A 317 17.77 7.76 8.98
CA ASN A 317 17.31 9.14 8.77
C ASN A 317 15.78 9.24 8.83
N ILE A 318 15.26 10.38 9.27
CA ILE A 318 13.83 10.69 9.36
C ILE A 318 13.52 11.99 8.60
N PHE A 319 12.70 11.90 7.56
CA PHE A 319 12.24 13.00 6.73
C PHE A 319 10.71 13.07 6.73
N ILE A 320 10.12 14.13 7.27
CA ILE A 320 8.66 14.24 7.37
C ILE A 320 8.22 15.60 6.82
N GLY A 321 7.46 15.58 5.74
CA GLY A 321 6.92 16.76 5.07
C GLY A 321 7.29 16.82 3.59
N ASN A 322 6.51 17.60 2.83
CA ASN A 322 6.73 17.83 1.41
C ASN A 322 8.10 18.47 1.17
N LEU A 323 8.85 17.92 0.20
CA LEU A 323 10.17 18.44 -0.21
C LEU A 323 11.19 18.54 0.95
N THR A 324 11.04 17.74 2.01
CA THR A 324 12.08 17.64 3.04
C THR A 324 13.30 16.94 2.48
N LYS A 325 14.50 17.43 2.80
CA LYS A 325 15.77 16.95 2.24
C LYS A 325 16.71 16.49 3.34
N ALA A 326 17.57 15.54 2.99
CA ALA A 326 18.77 15.25 3.77
C ALA A 326 19.69 16.48 3.76
N VAL A 327 20.16 16.88 4.94
CA VAL A 327 21.14 17.96 5.09
C VAL A 327 22.50 17.50 4.56
N VAL A 328 22.85 16.25 4.87
CA VAL A 328 24.00 15.52 4.35
C VAL A 328 23.49 14.35 3.53
N THR A 329 23.77 14.34 2.23
CA THR A 329 23.22 13.35 1.27
C THR A 329 23.73 11.93 1.47
N THR A 330 24.75 11.73 2.31
CA THR A 330 25.31 10.43 2.70
C THR A 330 25.28 10.21 4.23
N GLY A 331 24.59 11.10 4.96
CA GLY A 331 24.60 11.13 6.41
C GLY A 331 23.67 10.10 7.05
N ASN A 332 23.99 9.72 8.28
CA ASN A 332 23.16 8.85 9.11
C ASN A 332 22.42 9.66 10.18
N ASN A 333 21.33 9.11 10.70
CA ASN A 333 20.67 9.59 11.92
C ASN A 333 20.27 11.07 11.88
N GLN A 334 19.91 11.57 10.69
CA GLN A 334 19.43 12.93 10.50
C GLN A 334 17.92 12.99 10.74
N LEU A 335 17.45 14.13 11.24
CA LEU A 335 16.03 14.46 11.29
C LEU A 335 15.79 15.73 10.48
N ASN A 336 14.74 15.73 9.67
CA ASN A 336 14.16 16.93 9.07
C ASN A 336 12.64 16.79 9.03
N ILE A 337 11.94 17.64 9.81
CA ILE A 337 10.49 17.76 9.79
C ILE A 337 10.14 19.15 9.27
N GLY A 338 9.46 19.19 8.13
CA GLY A 338 8.89 20.39 7.52
C GLY A 338 9.93 21.45 7.12
N ASN A 339 11.22 21.09 6.99
CA ASN A 339 12.32 22.04 6.81
C ASN A 339 12.44 23.08 7.94
N THR A 340 11.87 22.78 9.11
CA THR A 340 11.82 23.66 10.28
C THR A 340 12.52 23.01 11.47
N ILE A 341 12.21 21.75 11.75
CA ILE A 341 12.84 21.00 12.83
C ILE A 341 13.89 20.10 12.23
N TYR A 342 15.12 20.22 12.70
CA TYR A 342 16.22 19.37 12.28
C TYR A 342 16.81 18.64 13.47
N GLY A 343 17.54 17.58 13.21
CA GLY A 343 18.29 16.92 14.25
C GLY A 343 19.44 16.09 13.74
N THR A 344 20.39 15.87 14.63
CA THR A 344 21.57 15.03 14.40
C THR A 344 21.60 13.92 15.47
N ASN A 345 22.09 12.74 15.09
CA ASN A 345 22.19 11.57 15.95
C ASN A 345 20.85 11.04 16.52
N VAL A 346 19.71 11.32 15.87
CA VAL A 346 18.37 10.97 16.40
C VAL A 346 18.14 9.47 16.61
N ASN A 347 18.85 8.62 15.87
CA ASN A 347 18.76 7.16 15.95
C ASN A 347 20.11 6.49 16.32
N ALA A 348 21.05 7.23 16.88
CA ALA A 348 22.40 6.74 17.19
C ALA A 348 22.57 6.04 18.55
N GLY A 349 21.49 5.93 19.36
CA GLY A 349 21.55 5.32 20.70
C GLY A 349 22.19 6.18 21.81
N GLY A 350 22.49 7.46 21.53
CA GLY A 350 23.02 8.44 22.49
C GLY A 350 22.15 9.71 22.57
N TYR A 351 22.73 10.82 23.01
CA TYR A 351 22.03 12.11 23.01
C TYR A 351 21.91 12.66 21.58
N ALA A 352 20.68 12.95 21.16
CA ALA A 352 20.40 13.66 19.92
C ALA A 352 20.42 15.17 20.15
N ASN A 353 20.80 15.92 19.12
CA ASN A 353 20.61 17.37 19.11
C ASN A 353 19.43 17.71 18.22
N ILE A 354 18.50 18.52 18.74
CA ILE A 354 17.31 18.99 18.03
C ILE A 354 17.41 20.50 17.80
N GLY A 355 17.29 20.90 16.55
CA GLY A 355 17.29 22.29 16.11
C GLY A 355 15.93 22.71 15.63
N ILE A 356 15.46 23.91 15.99
CA ILE A 356 14.33 24.58 15.35
C ILE A 356 14.90 25.78 14.58
N ASN A 357 14.65 25.83 13.27
CA ASN A 357 15.21 26.79 12.31
C ASN A 357 16.75 26.80 12.23
N THR A 358 17.39 25.69 12.61
CA THR A 358 18.83 25.48 12.49
C THR A 358 19.09 24.03 12.07
N THR A 359 19.85 23.83 11.00
CA THR A 359 20.09 22.51 10.40
C THR A 359 21.21 21.72 11.08
N THR A 360 22.00 22.39 11.93
CA THR A 360 23.20 21.85 12.58
C THR A 360 23.21 22.24 14.06
N PRO A 361 22.24 21.77 14.86
CA PRO A 361 22.15 22.12 16.27
C PRO A 361 23.41 21.68 17.03
N ALA A 362 24.08 22.64 17.68
CA ALA A 362 25.28 22.41 18.47
C ALA A 362 24.97 21.91 19.89
N ASN A 363 23.75 22.17 20.37
CA ASN A 363 23.26 21.76 21.68
C ASN A 363 22.10 20.78 21.55
N THR A 364 21.78 20.07 22.64
CA THR A 364 20.67 19.10 22.70
C THR A 364 19.34 19.69 22.23
N LEU A 365 19.06 20.95 22.59
CA LEU A 365 17.98 21.75 22.01
C LEU A 365 18.53 23.12 21.62
N GLU A 366 18.40 23.48 20.36
CA GLU A 366 18.78 24.78 19.83
C GLU A 366 17.59 25.39 19.08
N VAL A 367 17.04 26.49 19.60
CA VAL A 367 15.98 27.25 18.93
C VAL A 367 16.59 28.52 18.38
N LYS A 368 16.68 28.61 17.06
CA LYS A 368 17.19 29.80 16.39
C LYS A 368 16.03 30.70 16.01
N SER A 369 15.97 31.89 16.60
CA SER A 369 14.97 32.87 16.20
C SER A 369 15.21 33.35 14.77
N ILE A 370 14.11 33.63 14.07
CA ILE A 370 14.12 34.20 12.73
C ILE A 370 14.48 35.70 12.78
N ALA A 371 14.18 36.38 13.90
CA ALA A 371 14.46 37.80 14.11
C ALA A 371 15.59 38.01 15.14
N GLY A 372 16.60 38.82 14.79
CA GLY A 372 17.70 39.17 15.69
C GLY A 372 17.19 39.84 16.98
N GLY A 373 17.82 39.52 18.12
CA GLY A 373 17.47 40.08 19.43
C GLY A 373 16.27 39.43 20.13
N THR A 374 15.72 38.35 19.59
CA THR A 374 14.65 37.56 20.24
C THR A 374 15.11 36.13 20.48
N SER A 375 14.71 35.52 21.60
CA SER A 375 15.15 34.18 21.98
C SER A 375 14.49 33.06 21.16
N GLY A 376 13.40 33.34 20.44
CA GLY A 376 12.58 32.30 19.79
C GLY A 376 11.88 31.34 20.77
N VAL A 377 12.08 31.55 22.08
CA VAL A 377 11.50 30.78 23.18
C VAL A 377 10.74 31.75 24.08
N ARG A 378 9.44 31.52 24.21
CA ARG A 378 8.55 32.24 25.13
C ARG A 378 8.16 31.31 26.26
N ILE A 379 8.32 31.77 27.51
CA ILE A 379 7.83 31.06 28.70
C ILE A 379 6.68 31.89 29.31
N THR A 380 5.48 31.32 29.35
CA THR A 380 4.27 32.01 29.85
C THR A 380 3.88 31.56 31.26
N ASN A 381 3.04 32.35 31.94
CA ASN A 381 2.52 32.06 33.29
C ASN A 381 3.59 31.89 34.39
N LEU A 382 4.72 32.61 34.29
CA LEU A 382 5.71 32.65 35.37
C LEU A 382 5.26 33.59 36.51
N PRO A 383 5.46 33.21 37.78
CA PRO A 383 5.39 34.17 38.89
C PRO A 383 6.52 35.21 38.71
N SER A 384 6.36 36.40 39.29
CA SER A 384 7.15 37.63 39.01
C SER A 384 8.65 37.59 39.32
N MET A 385 9.25 36.42 39.54
CA MET A 385 10.69 36.24 39.72
C MET A 385 11.14 34.90 39.13
N GLY A 386 12.07 34.95 38.17
CA GLY A 386 12.76 33.78 37.65
C GLY A 386 14.17 34.15 37.18
N LEU A 387 15.10 33.20 37.28
CA LEU A 387 16.56 33.30 37.04
C LEU A 387 16.98 33.83 35.64
N LEU A 388 16.03 34.12 34.77
CA LEU A 388 16.22 34.58 33.40
C LEU A 388 15.36 35.84 33.22
N GLY A 389 15.95 36.96 32.80
CA GLY A 389 15.18 38.16 32.50
C GLY A 389 14.20 37.85 31.37
N THR A 390 13.00 38.42 31.38
CA THR A 390 12.06 38.32 30.25
C THR A 390 11.61 39.70 29.79
N ASN A 391 11.42 39.92 28.48
CA ASN A 391 10.79 41.16 27.97
C ASN A 391 9.26 41.17 28.24
N SER A 392 8.55 42.24 27.86
CA SER A 392 7.09 42.37 28.03
C SER A 392 6.29 41.35 27.21
N GLN A 393 6.96 40.63 26.31
CA GLN A 393 6.42 39.54 25.50
C GLN A 393 6.76 38.15 26.06
N GLY A 394 7.51 38.03 27.16
CA GLY A 394 7.88 36.76 27.80
C GLY A 394 9.08 36.04 27.18
N ASP A 395 9.87 36.72 26.33
CA ASP A 395 11.10 36.16 25.73
C ASP A 395 12.28 36.27 26.71
N ILE A 396 13.10 35.21 26.83
CA ILE A 396 14.31 35.23 27.66
C ILE A 396 15.32 36.28 27.14
N ILE A 397 15.77 37.17 28.02
CA ILE A 397 16.82 38.16 27.80
C ILE A 397 17.94 38.00 28.84
N PRO A 398 19.20 38.40 28.54
CA PRO A 398 20.28 38.36 29.53
C PRO A 398 19.91 39.14 30.79
N ALA A 399 19.95 38.48 31.96
CA ALA A 399 19.47 39.04 33.23
C ALA A 399 20.45 40.01 33.91
N PHE A 400 21.59 40.33 33.31
CA PHE A 400 22.64 41.14 33.93
C PHE A 400 22.77 42.50 33.23
N ASN A 401 21.85 43.42 33.51
CA ASN A 401 22.16 44.83 33.34
C ASN A 401 22.85 45.32 34.62
N ALA A 402 24.18 45.22 34.68
CA ALA A 402 24.93 46.12 35.53
C ALA A 402 24.72 47.54 34.98
N MET A 403 23.87 48.36 35.60
CA MET A 403 23.66 49.75 35.15
C MET A 403 24.89 50.60 35.51
N THR A 404 25.70 50.90 34.51
CA THR A 404 26.71 51.97 34.55
C THR A 404 26.04 53.32 34.29
N SER A 405 26.06 54.28 35.22
CA SER A 405 25.96 55.69 34.82
C SER A 405 27.38 56.16 34.44
N GLN A 406 27.72 56.13 33.15
CA GLN A 406 29.04 56.57 32.68
C GLN A 406 29.15 58.11 32.54
N ALA A 407 28.03 58.85 32.60
CA ALA A 407 28.02 60.31 32.60
C ALA A 407 28.08 60.87 34.03
N PRO A 408 28.78 61.98 34.28
CA PRO A 408 28.72 62.68 35.56
C PRO A 408 27.28 63.08 35.90
N VAL A 409 26.83 62.75 37.11
CA VAL A 409 25.47 63.07 37.61
C VAL A 409 25.55 63.87 38.90
N THR A 410 24.51 64.65 39.21
CA THR A 410 24.39 65.36 40.51
C THR A 410 23.60 64.54 41.54
N SER A 411 22.78 63.59 41.08
CA SER A 411 22.08 62.63 41.93
C SER A 411 21.68 61.39 41.14
N TYR A 412 21.38 60.30 41.86
CA TYR A 412 20.82 59.06 41.32
C TYR A 412 19.74 58.53 42.26
N THR A 413 18.58 58.16 41.74
CA THR A 413 17.52 57.52 42.54
C THR A 413 17.54 56.03 42.24
N ALA A 414 17.89 55.23 43.25
CA ALA A 414 17.97 53.79 43.12
C ALA A 414 16.57 53.16 43.03
N LEU A 415 16.43 52.21 42.12
CA LEU A 415 15.25 51.36 41.97
C LEU A 415 15.41 50.09 42.82
N GLU A 416 14.31 49.45 43.21
CA GLU A 416 14.38 48.19 43.95
C GLU A 416 15.04 47.05 43.14
N SER A 417 15.03 47.17 41.81
CA SER A 417 15.75 46.29 40.89
C SER A 417 17.26 46.45 40.93
N ASP A 418 17.79 47.56 41.45
CA ASP A 418 19.23 47.82 41.44
C ASP A 418 19.96 46.92 42.44
N GLU A 419 21.12 46.41 42.06
CA GLU A 419 22.01 45.65 42.95
C GLU A 419 23.37 46.31 43.08
N THR A 420 23.97 46.73 41.96
CA THR A 420 25.19 47.54 41.94
C THR A 420 24.93 48.87 41.23
N ILE A 421 25.22 49.96 41.92
CA ILE A 421 25.04 51.34 41.47
C ILE A 421 26.43 51.94 41.29
N LEU A 422 26.80 52.24 40.05
CA LEU A 422 28.09 52.83 39.72
C LEU A 422 27.95 54.34 39.54
N ILE A 423 28.68 55.13 40.33
CA ILE A 423 28.54 56.59 40.39
C ILE A 423 29.80 57.28 39.84
N ASN A 424 29.61 58.21 38.90
CA ASN A 424 30.63 59.14 38.43
C ASN A 424 30.37 60.54 39.02
N ALA A 425 31.22 60.94 39.97
CA ALA A 425 31.18 62.22 40.68
C ALA A 425 32.14 63.27 40.09
N ALA A 426 32.56 63.14 38.82
CA ALA A 426 33.55 64.06 38.24
C ALA A 426 33.11 65.53 38.22
N SER A 427 31.79 65.80 38.14
CA SER A 427 31.23 67.16 38.08
C SER A 427 30.91 67.80 39.44
N GLY A 428 31.16 67.10 40.56
CA GLY A 428 30.83 67.56 41.90
C GLY A 428 30.27 66.44 42.77
N ALA A 429 29.82 66.78 43.98
CA ALA A 429 29.27 65.77 44.89
C ALA A 429 27.94 65.21 44.39
N VAL A 430 27.71 63.91 44.60
CA VAL A 430 26.53 63.16 44.10
C VAL A 430 25.73 62.59 45.25
N THR A 431 24.40 62.64 45.20
CA THR A 431 23.55 61.93 46.18
C THR A 431 22.86 60.73 45.55
N VAL A 432 23.00 59.56 46.14
CA VAL A 432 22.25 58.34 45.80
C VAL A 432 21.08 58.21 46.76
N PHE A 433 19.86 58.30 46.24
CA PHE A 433 18.63 58.11 46.99
C PHE A 433 18.25 56.63 46.99
N LEU A 434 18.29 55.99 48.16
CA LEU A 434 17.86 54.61 48.36
C LEU A 434 16.32 54.55 48.49
N PRO A 435 15.67 53.44 48.06
CA PRO A 435 14.23 53.29 48.19
C PRO A 435 13.76 53.39 49.65
N VAL A 436 12.55 53.90 49.87
CA VAL A 436 11.97 54.08 51.22
C VAL A 436 11.36 52.81 51.82
N SER A 437 11.11 51.77 51.00
CA SER A 437 10.54 50.49 51.45
C SER A 437 10.99 49.33 50.56
N PRO A 438 12.29 49.04 50.42
CA PRO A 438 12.71 47.83 49.72
C PRO A 438 12.36 46.59 50.55
N ARG A 439 12.45 45.40 49.96
CA ARG A 439 12.32 44.15 50.70
C ARG A 439 13.36 44.01 51.82
N THR A 440 12.96 43.48 52.97
CA THR A 440 13.88 43.07 54.05
C THR A 440 14.98 42.17 53.48
N GLY A 441 16.23 42.52 53.80
CA GLY A 441 17.42 41.85 53.33
C GLY A 441 17.98 42.36 52.01
N LYS A 442 17.29 43.28 51.30
CA LYS A 442 17.78 43.85 50.03
C LYS A 442 19.12 44.57 50.23
N LYS A 443 20.07 44.28 49.34
CA LYS A 443 21.40 44.89 49.32
C LYS A 443 21.57 45.82 48.13
N PHE A 444 22.24 46.94 48.35
CA PHE A 444 22.73 47.84 47.31
C PHE A 444 24.24 48.02 47.45
N THR A 445 24.96 47.83 46.35
CA THR A 445 26.40 48.03 46.23
C THR A 445 26.62 49.36 45.51
N VAL A 446 26.95 50.43 46.22
CA VAL A 446 27.20 51.74 45.61
C VAL A 446 28.71 51.92 45.47
N LYS A 447 29.21 52.05 44.24
CA LYS A 447 30.64 52.13 43.94
C LYS A 447 30.96 53.34 43.08
N LYS A 448 31.96 54.11 43.47
CA LYS A 448 32.47 55.25 42.72
C LYS A 448 33.37 54.76 41.59
N THR A 449 33.22 55.33 40.40
CA THR A 449 33.95 54.92 39.18
C THR A 449 35.00 55.93 38.73
N ASP A 450 34.92 57.18 39.17
CA ASP A 450 35.90 58.21 38.88
C ASP A 450 36.94 58.38 40.00
N ALA A 451 38.06 59.02 39.68
CA ALA A 451 39.18 59.23 40.60
C ALA A 451 39.14 60.60 41.32
N THR A 452 38.06 61.38 41.21
CA THR A 452 38.01 62.71 41.84
C THR A 452 37.86 62.61 43.37
N ALA A 453 38.13 63.71 44.08
CA ALA A 453 37.91 63.81 45.52
C ALA A 453 36.45 64.17 45.89
N ASN A 454 35.54 64.24 44.92
CA ASN A 454 34.15 64.64 45.18
C ASN A 454 33.38 63.56 45.97
N ASN A 455 32.53 63.98 46.90
CA ASN A 455 31.77 63.07 47.77
C ASN A 455 30.62 62.37 47.04
N VAL A 456 30.30 61.14 47.47
CA VAL A 456 29.03 60.48 47.16
C VAL A 456 28.26 60.33 48.47
N TYR A 457 27.03 60.79 48.53
CA TYR A 457 26.14 60.70 49.69
C TYR A 457 25.14 59.56 49.48
N LEU A 458 24.88 58.76 50.52
CA LEU A 458 23.69 57.93 50.55
C LEU A 458 22.62 58.66 51.31
N SER A 459 21.42 58.72 50.74
CA SER A 459 20.27 59.30 51.41
C SER A 459 19.09 58.35 51.31
N ALA A 460 18.42 58.14 52.42
CA ALA A 460 17.13 57.48 52.46
C ALA A 460 16.16 58.49 53.10
N PRO A 461 15.32 59.19 52.30
CA PRO A 461 14.61 60.38 52.77
C PRO A 461 13.73 60.19 54.02
N THR A 462 13.23 58.99 54.24
CA THR A 462 12.28 58.66 55.33
C THR A 462 12.71 57.46 56.17
N VAL A 463 13.92 56.96 55.99
CA VAL A 463 14.44 55.74 56.62
C VAL A 463 15.85 56.03 57.11
N LEU A 464 16.23 55.50 58.28
CA LEU A 464 17.57 55.70 58.81
C LEU A 464 18.62 54.91 58.02
N ILE A 465 19.84 55.43 57.98
CA ILE A 465 21.03 54.69 57.55
C ILE A 465 21.98 54.65 58.74
N ASP A 466 22.34 53.46 59.23
CA ASP A 466 23.14 53.26 60.45
C ASP A 466 22.63 54.07 61.66
N ASN A 467 21.32 54.02 61.94
CA ASN A 467 20.64 54.78 62.99
C ASN A 467 20.75 56.33 62.88
N GLN A 468 21.13 56.88 61.73
CA GLN A 468 21.19 58.33 61.52
C GLN A 468 20.11 58.82 60.56
N ALA A 469 19.51 59.97 60.89
CA ALA A 469 18.52 60.66 60.07
C ALA A 469 19.21 61.71 59.17
N GLY A 470 18.77 61.80 57.91
CA GLY A 470 19.36 62.69 56.91
C GLY A 470 20.43 62.00 56.06
N PRO A 471 21.05 62.71 55.10
CA PRO A 471 22.02 62.13 54.19
C PRO A 471 23.29 61.69 54.95
N THR A 472 23.61 60.41 54.91
CA THR A 472 24.85 59.87 55.49
C THR A 472 25.98 60.09 54.48
N SER A 473 26.97 60.89 54.86
CA SER A 473 28.16 61.09 54.05
C SER A 473 28.97 59.80 53.97
N ILE A 474 29.14 59.27 52.76
CA ILE A 474 30.21 58.30 52.53
C ILE A 474 31.50 59.11 52.49
N PHE A 475 32.26 59.15 53.59
CA PHE A 475 33.59 59.76 53.56
C PHE A 475 34.51 58.85 52.74
N ILE A 476 34.64 59.14 51.45
CA ILE A 476 35.53 58.44 50.52
C ILE A 476 36.89 59.17 50.53
N ASN A 477 37.74 58.85 51.52
CA ASN A 477 39.17 59.04 51.38
C ASN A 477 39.70 57.99 50.37
N VAL A 478 40.76 58.35 49.63
CA VAL A 478 41.46 57.64 48.54
C VAL A 478 41.68 56.11 48.67
N SER A 479 41.35 55.47 49.80
CA SER A 479 41.37 54.01 49.98
C SER A 479 40.01 53.29 49.88
N MET A 480 38.86 53.96 49.93
CA MET A 480 37.52 53.33 49.87
C MET A 480 36.80 53.69 48.56
N LYS A 481 36.41 52.71 47.74
CA LYS A 481 35.78 52.90 46.43
C LYS A 481 34.28 52.61 46.43
N GLY A 482 33.69 52.07 47.49
CA GLY A 482 32.24 51.89 47.58
C GLY A 482 31.72 51.39 48.93
N LEU A 483 30.40 51.25 49.04
CA LEU A 483 29.69 50.68 50.18
C LEU A 483 28.72 49.61 49.73
N VAL A 484 28.50 48.63 50.61
CA VAL A 484 27.35 47.74 50.55
C VAL A 484 26.41 48.09 51.70
N VAL A 485 25.18 48.45 51.36
CA VAL A 485 24.11 48.70 52.34
C VAL A 485 23.05 47.61 52.26
N GLN A 486 22.48 47.23 53.39
CA GLN A 486 21.41 46.24 53.49
C GLN A 486 20.23 46.80 54.28
N PHE A 487 19.02 46.67 53.74
CA PHE A 487 17.81 47.02 54.47
C PHE A 487 17.40 45.87 55.41
N ASP A 488 17.12 46.14 56.69
CA ASP A 488 16.71 45.12 57.66
C ASP A 488 15.18 44.96 57.79
N GLY A 489 14.41 45.76 57.06
CA GLY A 489 12.95 45.86 57.20
C GLY A 489 12.48 47.16 57.85
N THR A 490 13.38 47.87 58.52
CA THR A 490 13.09 49.12 59.23
C THR A 490 14.07 50.24 58.86
N GLN A 491 15.34 49.90 58.63
CA GLN A 491 16.39 50.83 58.26
C GLN A 491 17.49 50.19 57.39
N TYR A 492 18.36 51.01 56.83
CA TYR A 492 19.54 50.55 56.12
C TYR A 492 20.75 50.45 57.05
N TRP A 493 21.55 49.42 56.86
CA TRP A 493 22.82 49.20 57.53
C TRP A 493 23.96 49.15 56.53
N ILE A 494 25.07 49.84 56.80
CA ILE A 494 26.30 49.67 56.05
C ILE A 494 26.94 48.35 56.51
N ILE A 495 26.86 47.34 55.66
CA ILE A 495 27.35 45.98 55.96
C ILE A 495 28.70 45.68 55.31
N GLY A 496 29.20 46.56 54.43
CA GLY A 496 30.48 46.36 53.76
C GLY A 496 31.05 47.65 53.20
N ARG A 497 32.39 47.72 53.16
CA ARG A 497 33.17 48.78 52.51
C ARG A 497 34.02 48.15 51.41
N ILE A 498 34.09 48.78 50.25
CA ILE A 498 34.73 48.28 49.02
C ILE A 498 35.92 49.15 48.68
#